data_AF-A0A183NUS1-F1
#
_entry.id   AF-A0A183NUS1-F1
#
_cell.length_a   1.000
_cell.length_b   1.000
_cell.length_c   1.000
_cell.angle_alpha   90.00
_cell.angle_beta   90.00
_cell.angle_gamma   90.00
#
_symmetry.space_group_name_H-M   'P 1'
#
loop_
_entity.id
_entity.type
_entity.pdbx_description
1 polymer ?
#
loop_
_entity_poly.entity_id
_entity_poly.type
_entity_poly.pdbx_seq_one_letter_code
_entity_poly.pdbx_strand_id
1 'polypeptide(L)'
;MELKTTLNQYQSENLQYERQGSSTVWSSNLRTTTTTIKKVQVFINGCLRKANSNQSDIHQTTQSQLANSNQSDIHQTTQSQLDIGKILTFPIDHWRILLILFGVSLINNQIVAVLKICFKFTLKKWCLSKRKTLRQAGEWAVVTGASSGIGEAYAEELAKEGLNIMLISNDEEQLSVIANQIANTYNVQTRIVVADFTKLFAGEVDSPNEESIKSIIHCNILSTLIMTNIILPKMLTQKGPNPGIINIGSYSGLKVYPHATLYSSTKASIIQFSRCLAAEKYKKNVIIQTICPLCVSTNMTNLMKTTYFIPTAKVFAKSALDMFGVEQQTTGYFRHDLKAYLYDLLPTIISKQLMKLKANSQRNKA
;
A
#
# COMPACT_ATOMS: atom_id res chain seq x y z
N MET A 1 -9.53 -30.16 6.06
CA MET A 1 -8.31 -30.96 5.86
C MET A 1 -7.41 -30.32 4.82
N GLU A 2 -7.79 -30.37 3.54
CA GLU A 2 -6.96 -29.96 2.39
C GLU A 2 -6.07 -28.72 2.60
N LEU A 3 -6.60 -27.54 2.98
CA LEU A 3 -5.78 -26.33 3.16
C LEU A 3 -4.70 -26.45 4.25
N LYS A 4 -4.99 -27.16 5.36
CA LYS A 4 -4.00 -27.41 6.43
C LYS A 4 -2.90 -28.35 5.92
N THR A 5 -3.28 -29.37 5.14
CA THR A 5 -2.33 -30.25 4.45
C THR A 5 -1.46 -29.48 3.46
N THR A 6 -2.04 -28.62 2.61
CA THR A 6 -1.31 -27.80 1.64
C THR A 6 -0.36 -26.81 2.31
N LEU A 7 -0.78 -26.13 3.39
CA LEU A 7 0.09 -25.21 4.14
C LEU A 7 1.25 -25.95 4.82
N ASN A 8 0.98 -27.09 5.47
CA ASN A 8 2.02 -27.90 6.11
C ASN A 8 3.00 -28.49 5.08
N GLN A 9 2.48 -28.96 3.93
CA GLN A 9 3.30 -29.47 2.82
C GLN A 9 4.18 -28.35 2.25
N TYR A 10 3.61 -27.18 1.97
CA TYR A 10 4.36 -26.01 1.47
C TYR A 10 5.42 -25.51 2.47
N GLN A 11 5.15 -25.59 3.78
CA GLN A 11 6.17 -25.34 4.82
C GLN A 11 7.30 -26.39 4.77
N SER A 12 6.97 -27.68 4.63
CA SER A 12 7.96 -28.76 4.57
C SER A 12 8.84 -28.73 3.31
N GLU A 13 8.27 -28.34 2.17
CA GLU A 13 8.98 -28.24 0.89
C GLU A 13 9.96 -27.05 0.86
N ASN A 14 9.59 -25.90 1.46
CA ASN A 14 10.52 -24.77 1.59
C ASN A 14 11.66 -25.06 2.58
N LEU A 15 11.39 -25.78 3.67
CA LEU A 15 12.43 -26.23 4.62
C LEU A 15 13.43 -27.22 3.99
N GLN A 16 13.06 -27.90 2.91
CA GLN A 16 13.97 -28.70 2.08
C GLN A 16 14.77 -27.79 1.13
N TYR A 17 14.13 -26.80 0.49
CA TYR A 17 14.77 -25.90 -0.46
C TYR A 17 15.86 -25.02 0.19
N GLU A 18 15.67 -24.53 1.42
CA GLU A 18 16.69 -23.77 2.15
C GLU A 18 17.93 -24.61 2.54
N ARG A 19 17.81 -25.93 2.60
CA ARG A 19 18.95 -26.84 2.88
C ARG A 19 19.79 -27.15 1.64
N GLN A 20 19.32 -26.80 0.44
CA GLN A 20 19.99 -27.11 -0.83
C GLN A 20 20.24 -25.86 -1.70
N GLY A 21 21.10 -24.94 -1.22
CA GLY A 21 21.93 -24.14 -2.14
C GLY A 21 22.21 -22.67 -1.81
N SER A 22 23.45 -22.27 -2.09
CA SER A 22 23.91 -20.91 -2.45
C SER A 22 23.96 -19.80 -1.38
N SER A 23 23.06 -19.73 -0.39
CA SER A 23 22.93 -18.53 0.46
C SER A 23 24.13 -18.24 1.38
N THR A 24 24.77 -19.27 1.94
CA THR A 24 25.86 -19.15 2.93
C THR A 24 27.23 -18.78 2.34
N VAL A 25 27.48 -19.11 1.07
CA VAL A 25 28.74 -18.77 0.36
C VAL A 25 28.70 -17.33 -0.19
N TRP A 26 27.50 -16.82 -0.50
CA TRP A 26 27.32 -15.45 -0.99
C TRP A 26 27.47 -14.40 0.13
N SER A 27 26.81 -14.62 1.27
CA SER A 27 26.82 -13.67 2.40
C SER A 27 28.18 -13.55 3.10
N SER A 28 28.98 -14.63 3.10
CA SER A 28 30.35 -14.65 3.65
C SER A 28 31.35 -13.90 2.77
N ASN A 29 31.37 -14.16 1.45
CA ASN A 29 32.23 -13.45 0.50
C ASN A 29 31.89 -11.95 0.38
N LEU A 30 30.61 -11.57 0.50
CA LEU A 30 30.22 -10.16 0.55
C LEU A 30 30.70 -9.47 1.83
N ARG A 31 30.67 -10.14 2.99
CA ARG A 31 31.14 -9.60 4.28
C ARG A 31 32.64 -9.30 4.27
N THR A 32 33.47 -10.21 3.77
CA THR A 32 34.92 -9.98 3.62
C THR A 32 35.22 -8.86 2.61
N THR A 33 34.49 -8.81 1.49
CA THR A 33 34.64 -7.74 0.49
C THR A 33 34.28 -6.36 1.05
N THR A 34 33.13 -6.21 1.73
CA THR A 34 32.70 -4.93 2.32
C THR A 34 33.64 -4.43 3.42
N THR A 35 34.25 -5.33 4.20
CA THR A 35 35.23 -4.97 5.25
C THR A 35 36.48 -4.29 4.68
N THR A 36 36.80 -4.52 3.41
CA THR A 36 37.97 -3.97 2.72
C THR A 36 37.71 -2.59 2.10
N ILE A 37 36.45 -2.24 1.80
CA ILE A 37 36.10 -1.01 1.07
C ILE A 37 35.87 0.15 2.05
N LYS A 38 36.95 0.88 2.38
CA LYS A 38 36.93 1.97 3.37
C LYS A 38 36.09 3.20 2.99
N LYS A 39 35.74 3.40 1.70
CA LYS A 39 34.89 4.51 1.21
C LYS A 39 34.09 4.10 -0.04
N VAL A 40 32.84 3.68 0.12
CA VAL A 40 31.87 3.54 -0.98
C VAL A 40 31.20 4.90 -1.22
N GLN A 41 31.33 5.47 -2.43
CA GLN A 41 30.65 6.72 -2.80
C GLN A 41 29.30 6.48 -3.49
N VAL A 42 29.21 5.45 -4.33
CA VAL A 42 27.98 5.05 -5.05
C VAL A 42 27.91 3.53 -5.08
N PHE A 43 26.71 2.97 -4.92
CA PHE A 43 26.45 1.54 -5.01
C PHE A 43 25.20 1.30 -5.87
N ILE A 44 25.32 0.45 -6.89
CA ILE A 44 24.25 0.17 -7.86
C ILE A 44 23.83 -1.29 -7.69
N ASN A 45 22.59 -1.51 -7.21
CA ASN A 45 21.98 -2.83 -7.13
C ASN A 45 21.18 -3.12 -8.41
N GLY A 46 21.58 -4.16 -9.15
CA GLY A 46 20.80 -4.75 -10.24
C GLY A 46 20.35 -6.17 -9.90
N CYS A 47 19.12 -6.55 -10.25
CA CYS A 47 18.68 -7.94 -10.13
C CYS A 47 19.33 -8.79 -11.24
N LEU A 48 20.23 -9.70 -10.85
CA LEU A 48 20.82 -10.68 -11.76
C LEU A 48 19.79 -11.77 -12.11
N ARG A 49 18.97 -11.53 -13.13
CA ARG A 49 18.32 -12.63 -13.87
C ARG A 49 19.31 -13.16 -14.91
N LYS A 50 19.46 -14.49 -15.01
CA LYS A 50 19.93 -15.11 -16.26
C LYS A 50 18.89 -14.81 -17.33
N ALA A 51 19.19 -13.90 -18.25
CA ALA A 51 18.40 -13.73 -19.45
C ALA A 51 18.75 -14.88 -20.41
N ASN A 52 17.76 -15.68 -20.81
CA ASN A 52 17.88 -16.44 -22.05
C ASN A 52 17.83 -15.42 -23.19
N SER A 53 19.00 -15.12 -23.76
CA SER A 53 19.15 -14.20 -24.88
C SER A 53 18.57 -14.82 -26.15
N ASN A 54 17.41 -14.35 -26.58
CA ASN A 54 16.93 -14.46 -27.96
C ASN A 54 15.96 -13.31 -28.24
N GLN A 55 16.50 -12.13 -28.51
CA GLN A 55 15.77 -11.11 -29.25
C GLN A 55 16.75 -10.25 -30.04
N SER A 56 16.75 -10.46 -31.35
CA SER A 56 17.51 -9.70 -32.35
C SER A 56 16.89 -8.32 -32.59
N ASP A 57 17.76 -7.33 -32.71
CA ASP A 57 17.73 -6.20 -33.65
C ASP A 57 16.38 -5.57 -34.05
N ILE A 58 16.27 -4.27 -33.78
CA ILE A 58 15.79 -3.27 -34.75
C ILE A 58 16.66 -2.01 -34.59
N HIS A 59 17.07 -1.42 -35.72
CA HIS A 59 18.07 -0.36 -35.80
C HIS A 59 17.60 1.03 -35.34
N GLN A 60 18.60 1.89 -35.12
CA GLN A 60 18.52 3.34 -34.89
C GLN A 60 17.98 4.13 -36.10
N THR A 61 17.88 5.45 -35.88
CA THR A 61 17.88 6.63 -36.80
C THR A 61 16.57 7.42 -36.60
N THR A 62 16.56 8.72 -36.29
CA THR A 62 17.35 9.81 -36.91
C THR A 62 17.74 10.94 -35.93
N GLN A 63 18.97 11.45 -36.06
CA GLN A 63 19.34 12.83 -35.72
C GLN A 63 20.19 13.43 -36.85
N SER A 64 19.81 14.60 -37.34
CA SER A 64 20.59 15.53 -38.17
C SER A 64 19.92 16.92 -38.01
N GLN A 65 20.62 17.97 -37.55
CA GLN A 65 21.44 18.93 -38.31
C GLN A 65 20.62 19.80 -39.31
N LEU A 66 20.84 21.11 -39.50
CA LEU A 66 21.69 22.13 -38.83
C LEU A 66 21.26 23.54 -39.32
N ALA A 67 21.95 24.57 -38.81
CA ALA A 67 22.25 25.89 -39.42
C ALA A 67 21.30 27.10 -39.25
N ASN A 68 21.92 28.20 -38.83
CA ASN A 68 21.42 29.58 -38.88
C ASN A 68 21.57 30.17 -40.30
N SER A 69 20.81 31.23 -40.61
CA SER A 69 21.34 32.59 -40.90
C SER A 69 20.41 33.40 -41.83
N ASN A 70 19.98 34.59 -41.38
CA ASN A 70 20.40 35.90 -41.91
C ASN A 70 19.49 37.04 -41.45
N GLN A 71 19.99 38.26 -41.62
CA GLN A 71 19.54 39.53 -41.06
C GLN A 71 19.31 40.55 -42.19
N SER A 72 18.69 41.69 -41.88
CA SER A 72 18.26 42.80 -42.77
C SER A 72 16.96 42.51 -43.56
N ASP A 73 16.08 43.48 -43.84
CA ASP A 73 16.30 44.93 -43.97
C ASP A 73 15.25 45.87 -43.32
N ILE A 74 15.59 47.16 -43.33
CA ILE A 74 14.84 48.29 -42.74
C ILE A 74 13.80 48.84 -43.73
N HIS A 75 12.61 49.23 -43.23
CA HIS A 75 11.86 50.33 -43.83
C HIS A 75 11.14 51.16 -42.76
N GLN A 76 11.40 52.47 -42.73
CA GLN A 76 10.63 53.46 -41.99
C GLN A 76 9.45 53.95 -42.84
N THR A 77 8.29 54.14 -42.21
CA THR A 77 7.25 55.08 -42.68
C THR A 77 6.61 55.77 -41.47
N THR A 78 6.10 56.98 -41.69
CA THR A 78 5.99 58.06 -40.70
C THR A 78 4.79 58.01 -39.76
N GLN A 79 4.90 58.77 -38.67
CA GLN A 79 3.91 59.07 -37.64
C GLN A 79 2.44 59.18 -38.11
N SER A 80 1.55 58.59 -37.31
CA SER A 80 0.38 59.33 -36.81
C SER A 80 0.27 59.15 -35.30
N GLN A 81 0.07 60.26 -34.57
CA GLN A 81 -0.10 60.21 -33.11
C GLN A 81 -1.53 59.79 -32.78
N LEU A 82 -1.68 58.66 -32.09
CA LEU A 82 -2.83 58.37 -31.26
C LEU A 82 -2.33 58.16 -29.84
N ASP A 83 -2.69 59.07 -28.94
CA ASP A 83 -2.21 59.14 -27.56
C ASP A 83 -2.94 58.08 -26.69
N ILE A 84 -2.62 56.81 -26.91
CA ILE A 84 -3.28 55.65 -26.26
C ILE A 84 -3.12 55.67 -24.73
N GLY A 85 -2.17 56.46 -24.20
CA GLY A 85 -1.90 56.62 -22.76
C GLY A 85 -3.04 57.21 -21.93
N LYS A 86 -4.16 57.65 -22.53
CA LYS A 86 -5.29 58.29 -21.83
C LYS A 86 -6.65 57.58 -21.93
N ILE A 87 -6.72 56.40 -22.53
CA ILE A 87 -8.00 55.65 -22.70
C ILE A 87 -8.03 54.33 -21.87
N LEU A 88 -6.93 53.95 -21.21
CA LEU A 88 -6.82 52.71 -20.44
C LEU A 88 -6.37 52.90 -18.98
N THR A 89 -6.77 54.00 -18.33
CA THR A 89 -6.67 54.15 -16.88
C THR A 89 -7.82 53.43 -16.15
N PHE A 90 -7.85 52.09 -16.21
CA PHE A 90 -8.66 51.29 -15.29
C PHE A 90 -7.94 51.23 -13.94
N PRO A 91 -8.51 51.77 -12.85
CA PRO A 91 -7.82 51.90 -11.56
C PRO A 91 -7.93 50.62 -10.73
N ILE A 92 -7.64 49.46 -11.33
CA ILE A 92 -7.53 48.18 -10.62
C ILE A 92 -6.29 47.47 -11.15
N ASP A 93 -5.28 47.33 -10.30
CA ASP A 93 -4.01 46.73 -10.72
C ASP A 93 -4.24 45.29 -11.23
N HIS A 94 -4.02 45.04 -12.52
CA HIS A 94 -4.35 43.76 -13.14
C HIS A 94 -3.65 42.56 -12.46
N TRP A 95 -2.47 42.77 -11.85
CA TRP A 95 -1.78 41.76 -11.05
C TRP A 95 -2.56 41.34 -9.79
N ARG A 96 -3.33 42.25 -9.16
CA ARG A 96 -4.20 41.92 -8.01
C ARG A 96 -5.39 41.08 -8.44
N ILE A 97 -5.97 41.37 -9.61
CA ILE A 97 -7.02 40.52 -10.20
C ILE A 97 -6.47 39.12 -10.46
N LEU A 98 -5.28 39.00 -11.06
CA LEU A 98 -4.62 37.71 -11.28
C LEU A 98 -4.34 36.95 -9.97
N LEU A 99 -3.88 37.62 -8.91
CA LEU A 99 -3.69 37.00 -7.59
C LEU A 99 -5.01 36.55 -6.95
N ILE A 100 -6.09 37.32 -7.09
CA ILE A 100 -7.43 36.94 -6.59
C ILE A 100 -7.93 35.71 -7.36
N LEU A 101 -7.85 35.71 -8.69
CA LEU A 101 -8.25 34.56 -9.53
C LEU A 101 -7.41 33.32 -9.22
N PHE A 102 -6.11 33.47 -9.00
CA PHE A 102 -5.23 32.37 -8.57
C PHE A 102 -5.61 31.85 -7.18
N GLY A 103 -5.86 32.73 -6.21
CA GLY A 103 -6.32 32.37 -4.87
C GLY A 103 -7.66 31.63 -4.88
N VAL A 104 -8.64 32.12 -5.65
CA VAL A 104 -9.94 31.45 -5.86
C VAL A 104 -9.76 30.08 -6.52
N SER A 105 -8.90 29.98 -7.53
CA SER A 105 -8.57 28.70 -8.19
C SER A 105 -7.95 27.69 -7.23
N LEU A 106 -7.00 28.12 -6.39
CA LEU A 106 -6.42 27.28 -5.34
C LEU A 106 -7.48 26.80 -4.35
N ILE A 107 -8.30 27.71 -3.80
CA ILE A 107 -9.36 27.38 -2.85
C ILE A 107 -10.37 26.40 -3.47
N ASN A 108 -10.81 26.65 -4.71
CA ASN A 108 -11.73 25.77 -5.43
C ASN A 108 -11.14 24.36 -5.62
N ASN A 109 -9.85 24.25 -5.96
CA ASN A 109 -9.17 22.96 -6.05
C ASN A 109 -9.14 22.21 -4.70
N GLN A 110 -8.96 22.92 -3.57
CA GLN A 110 -9.05 22.32 -2.24
C GLN A 110 -10.47 21.81 -1.94
N ILE A 111 -11.50 22.63 -2.21
CA ILE A 111 -12.91 22.28 -2.03
C ILE A 111 -13.27 21.03 -2.85
N VAL A 112 -12.90 21.00 -4.13
CA VAL A 112 -13.14 19.86 -5.02
C VAL A 112 -12.47 18.59 -4.51
N ALA A 113 -11.26 18.67 -3.96
CA ALA A 113 -10.58 17.51 -3.38
C ALA A 113 -11.28 16.97 -2.11
N VAL A 114 -11.71 17.85 -1.21
CA VAL A 114 -12.48 17.45 -0.02
C VAL A 114 -13.85 16.87 -0.42
N LEU A 115 -14.53 17.48 -1.39
CA LEU A 115 -15.80 16.95 -1.93
C LEU A 115 -15.63 15.57 -2.57
N LYS A 116 -14.52 15.29 -3.26
CA LYS A 116 -14.18 13.95 -3.77
C LYS A 116 -14.04 12.93 -2.64
N ILE A 117 -13.41 13.28 -1.52
CA ILE A 117 -13.30 12.41 -0.34
C ILE A 117 -14.68 12.17 0.29
N CYS A 118 -15.49 13.21 0.46
CA CYS A 118 -16.86 13.09 0.95
C CYS A 118 -17.70 12.16 0.07
N PHE A 119 -17.73 12.43 -1.25
CA PHE A 119 -18.44 11.62 -2.25
C PHE A 119 -18.01 10.14 -2.24
N LYS A 120 -16.71 9.88 -2.11
CA LYS A 120 -16.14 8.53 -2.01
C LYS A 120 -16.73 7.74 -0.82
N PHE A 121 -16.80 8.34 0.37
CA PHE A 121 -17.32 7.68 1.57
C PHE A 121 -18.84 7.80 1.79
N THR A 122 -19.54 8.59 0.96
CA THR A 122 -21.01 8.69 0.92
C THR A 122 -21.60 7.99 -0.30
N LEU A 123 -21.78 8.69 -1.42
CA LEU A 123 -22.52 8.18 -2.58
C LEU A 123 -21.80 7.02 -3.27
N LYS A 124 -20.49 7.10 -3.49
CA LYS A 124 -19.74 6.02 -4.16
C LYS A 124 -19.77 4.73 -3.33
N LYS A 125 -19.63 4.85 -2.00
CA LYS A 125 -19.82 3.75 -1.05
C LYS A 125 -21.23 3.17 -1.12
N TRP A 126 -22.26 4.01 -1.12
CA TRP A 126 -23.66 3.60 -1.17
C TRP A 126 -24.01 2.85 -2.47
N CYS A 127 -23.56 3.34 -3.64
CA CYS A 127 -23.82 2.70 -4.92
C CYS A 127 -22.98 1.45 -5.20
N LEU A 128 -21.69 1.45 -4.82
CA LEU A 128 -20.73 0.46 -5.31
C LEU A 128 -20.31 -0.61 -4.30
N SER A 129 -20.55 -0.40 -2.98
CA SER A 129 -20.09 -1.35 -1.96
C SER A 129 -20.65 -2.74 -2.17
N LYS A 130 -19.76 -3.73 -2.16
CA LYS A 130 -20.09 -5.16 -2.33
C LYS A 130 -20.12 -5.92 -1.00
N ARG A 131 -19.95 -5.23 0.15
CA ARG A 131 -19.97 -5.80 1.50
C ARG A 131 -21.16 -6.76 1.71
N LYS A 132 -22.39 -6.29 1.43
CA LYS A 132 -23.62 -7.09 1.58
C LYS A 132 -23.73 -8.30 0.62
N THR A 133 -22.85 -8.41 -0.38
CA THR A 133 -22.82 -9.55 -1.31
C THR A 133 -21.72 -10.58 -0.97
N LEU A 134 -20.93 -10.36 0.09
CA LEU A 134 -19.83 -11.26 0.49
C LEU A 134 -20.31 -12.71 0.71
N ARG A 135 -21.44 -12.91 1.40
CA ARG A 135 -22.01 -14.26 1.62
C ARG A 135 -22.49 -14.93 0.32
N GLN A 136 -22.81 -14.15 -0.72
CA GLN A 136 -23.15 -14.67 -2.04
C GLN A 136 -21.90 -15.11 -2.82
N ALA A 137 -20.74 -14.48 -2.56
CA ALA A 137 -19.46 -14.85 -3.15
C ALA A 137 -18.98 -16.23 -2.69
N GLY A 138 -19.15 -16.51 -1.38
CA GLY A 138 -18.84 -17.78 -0.76
C GLY A 138 -19.14 -17.79 0.74
N GLU A 139 -19.08 -18.98 1.34
CA GLU A 139 -19.45 -19.17 2.75
C GLU A 139 -18.33 -18.86 3.75
N TRP A 140 -17.08 -18.88 3.30
CA TRP A 140 -15.90 -18.80 4.17
C TRP A 140 -15.06 -17.56 3.85
N ALA A 141 -14.71 -16.82 4.89
CA ALA A 141 -13.62 -15.84 4.85
C ALA A 141 -12.35 -16.42 5.49
N VAL A 142 -11.19 -16.09 4.93
CA VAL A 142 -9.88 -16.44 5.49
C VAL A 142 -9.20 -15.15 5.93
N VAL A 143 -8.76 -15.10 7.19
CA VAL A 143 -8.15 -13.89 7.79
C VAL A 143 -6.79 -14.25 8.39
N THR A 144 -5.73 -13.60 7.91
CA THR A 144 -4.37 -13.74 8.44
C THR A 144 -4.04 -12.64 9.46
N GLY A 145 -3.16 -12.94 10.42
CA GLY A 145 -2.92 -12.06 11.56
C GLY A 145 -4.16 -11.88 12.44
N ALA A 146 -5.02 -12.91 12.50
CA ALA A 146 -6.35 -12.82 13.08
C ALA A 146 -6.39 -12.85 14.62
N SER A 147 -5.24 -13.06 15.28
CA SER A 147 -5.18 -13.15 16.74
C SER A 147 -5.22 -11.79 17.45
N SER A 148 -4.97 -10.66 16.77
CA SER A 148 -5.18 -9.34 17.37
C SER A 148 -5.44 -8.21 16.36
N GLY A 149 -6.01 -7.10 16.86
CA GLY A 149 -5.98 -5.81 16.19
C GLY A 149 -6.81 -5.78 14.89
N ILE A 150 -6.21 -5.36 13.77
CA ILE A 150 -6.95 -5.19 12.50
C ILE A 150 -7.46 -6.54 11.97
N GLY A 151 -6.68 -7.63 12.09
CA GLY A 151 -7.08 -8.96 11.61
C GLY A 151 -8.28 -9.50 12.40
N GLU A 152 -8.17 -9.51 13.73
CA GLU A 152 -9.26 -9.84 14.67
C GLU A 152 -10.54 -9.01 14.35
N ALA A 153 -10.40 -7.69 14.20
CA ALA A 153 -11.53 -6.82 13.91
C ALA A 153 -12.17 -7.08 12.53
N TYR A 154 -11.40 -7.49 11.52
CA TYR A 154 -11.95 -7.95 10.24
C TYR A 154 -12.67 -9.29 10.39
N ALA A 155 -12.13 -10.23 11.18
CA ALA A 155 -12.78 -11.51 11.46
C ALA A 155 -14.16 -11.32 12.13
N GLU A 156 -14.26 -10.42 13.11
CA GLU A 156 -15.55 -10.04 13.71
C GLU A 156 -16.52 -9.40 12.69
N GLU A 157 -16.05 -8.44 11.88
CA GLU A 157 -16.91 -7.75 10.92
C GLU A 157 -17.38 -8.67 9.77
N LEU A 158 -16.58 -9.66 9.37
CA LEU A 158 -16.95 -10.67 8.38
C LEU A 158 -17.93 -11.71 8.95
N ALA A 159 -17.79 -12.07 10.23
CA ALA A 159 -18.73 -12.94 10.92
C ALA A 159 -20.13 -12.30 11.05
N LYS A 160 -20.20 -10.98 11.28
CA LYS A 160 -21.46 -10.21 11.27
C LYS A 160 -22.22 -10.27 9.95
N GLU A 161 -21.52 -10.43 8.82
CA GLU A 161 -22.13 -10.64 7.50
C GLU A 161 -22.49 -12.12 7.24
N GLY A 162 -22.37 -12.98 8.25
CA GLY A 162 -22.74 -14.40 8.20
C GLY A 162 -21.70 -15.31 7.54
N LEU A 163 -20.43 -14.89 7.40
CA LEU A 163 -19.37 -15.77 6.88
C LEU A 163 -18.78 -16.64 7.98
N ASN A 164 -18.53 -17.91 7.65
CA ASN A 164 -17.69 -18.80 8.44
C ASN A 164 -16.24 -18.29 8.38
N ILE A 165 -15.51 -18.31 9.50
CA ILE A 165 -14.20 -17.67 9.59
C ILE A 165 -13.09 -18.71 9.74
N MET A 166 -12.11 -18.67 8.84
CA MET A 166 -10.83 -19.33 9.03
C MET A 166 -9.81 -18.31 9.54
N LEU A 167 -9.44 -18.42 10.82
CA LEU A 167 -8.47 -17.55 11.48
C LEU A 167 -7.07 -18.15 11.35
N ILE A 168 -6.10 -17.34 10.92
CA ILE A 168 -4.71 -17.75 10.75
C ILE A 168 -3.78 -16.79 11.51
N SER A 169 -2.96 -17.32 12.40
CA SER A 169 -1.94 -16.61 13.19
C SER A 169 -0.92 -17.62 13.77
N ASN A 170 0.09 -17.14 14.50
CA ASN A 170 1.07 -17.98 15.21
C ASN A 170 0.64 -18.36 16.63
N ASP A 171 -0.18 -17.55 17.30
CA ASP A 171 -0.68 -17.79 18.66
C ASP A 171 -1.93 -18.68 18.67
N GLU A 172 -1.76 -19.97 19.02
CA GLU A 172 -2.84 -20.97 19.05
C GLU A 172 -3.86 -20.72 20.17
N GLU A 173 -3.42 -20.25 21.34
CA GLU A 173 -4.29 -20.03 22.50
C GLU A 173 -5.21 -18.83 22.24
N GLN A 174 -4.63 -17.69 21.85
CA GLN A 174 -5.38 -16.49 21.49
C GLN A 174 -6.32 -16.73 20.30
N LEU A 175 -5.87 -17.47 19.28
CA LEU A 175 -6.73 -17.88 18.16
C LEU A 175 -7.93 -18.72 18.63
N SER A 176 -7.73 -19.65 19.56
CA SER A 176 -8.79 -20.53 20.06
C SER A 176 -9.85 -19.76 20.84
N VAL A 177 -9.43 -18.82 21.70
CA VAL A 177 -10.33 -17.92 22.42
C VAL A 177 -11.17 -17.07 21.46
N ILE A 178 -10.52 -16.41 20.49
CA ILE A 178 -11.20 -15.53 19.53
C ILE A 178 -12.13 -16.33 18.60
N ALA A 179 -11.72 -17.52 18.16
CA ALA A 179 -12.55 -18.39 17.34
C ALA A 179 -13.84 -18.79 18.08
N ASN A 180 -13.73 -19.27 19.32
CA ASN A 180 -14.89 -19.64 20.14
C ASN A 180 -15.80 -18.43 20.41
N GLN A 181 -15.23 -17.25 20.69
CA GLN A 181 -15.99 -16.02 20.87
C GLN A 181 -16.77 -15.64 19.61
N ILE A 182 -16.13 -15.67 18.42
CA ILE A 182 -16.77 -15.36 17.14
C ILE A 182 -17.87 -16.37 16.80
N ALA A 183 -17.61 -17.66 16.96
CA ALA A 183 -18.57 -18.72 16.69
C ALA A 183 -19.85 -18.55 17.53
N ASN A 184 -19.69 -18.38 18.85
CA ASN A 184 -20.79 -18.22 19.78
C ASN A 184 -21.55 -16.90 19.60
N THR A 185 -20.85 -15.80 19.31
CA THR A 185 -21.48 -14.47 19.19
C THR A 185 -22.31 -14.32 17.91
N TYR A 186 -21.85 -14.88 16.80
CA TYR A 186 -22.46 -14.67 15.48
C TYR A 186 -23.11 -15.93 14.88
N ASN A 187 -23.08 -17.06 15.59
CA ASN A 187 -23.60 -18.36 15.14
C ASN A 187 -23.02 -18.79 13.78
N VAL A 188 -21.69 -18.69 13.65
CA VAL A 188 -20.93 -19.07 12.45
C VAL A 188 -19.92 -20.17 12.76
N GLN A 189 -19.50 -20.94 11.75
CA GLN A 189 -18.42 -21.91 11.94
C GLN A 189 -17.07 -21.21 11.94
N THR A 190 -16.20 -21.56 12.88
CA THR A 190 -14.81 -21.11 12.92
C THR A 190 -13.83 -22.25 12.73
N ARG A 191 -12.68 -21.96 12.10
CA ARG A 191 -11.54 -22.87 12.02
C ARG A 191 -10.26 -22.09 12.30
N ILE A 192 -9.39 -22.62 13.15
CA ILE A 192 -8.06 -22.06 13.36
C ILE A 192 -7.03 -22.79 12.49
N VAL A 193 -6.06 -22.04 11.99
CA VAL A 193 -4.83 -22.58 11.40
C VAL A 193 -3.66 -21.88 12.06
N VAL A 194 -2.93 -22.61 12.89
CA VAL A 194 -1.66 -22.15 13.45
C VAL A 194 -0.64 -22.17 12.33
N ALA A 195 -0.33 -21.00 11.80
CA ALA A 195 0.67 -20.80 10.75
C ALA A 195 1.56 -19.65 11.18
N ASP A 196 2.78 -20.01 11.57
CA ASP A 196 3.77 -19.05 11.98
C ASP A 196 4.56 -18.55 10.77
N PHE A 197 4.15 -17.39 10.26
CA PHE A 197 4.84 -16.65 9.19
C PHE A 197 6.13 -15.97 9.66
N THR A 198 6.46 -16.07 10.95
CA THR A 198 7.74 -15.63 11.53
C THR A 198 8.74 -16.77 11.70
N LYS A 199 8.33 -18.05 11.69
CA LYS A 199 9.17 -19.24 12.00
C LYS A 199 10.41 -19.49 11.14
N LEU A 200 10.70 -18.60 10.20
CA LEU A 200 11.98 -18.47 9.47
C LEU A 200 12.91 -17.45 10.18
N PHE A 201 12.77 -17.33 11.50
CA PHE A 201 13.43 -16.34 12.36
C PHE A 201 14.05 -17.02 13.57
N ALA A 202 15.31 -16.69 13.84
CA ALA A 202 15.98 -16.98 15.10
C ALA A 202 17.14 -15.96 15.29
N GLY A 203 16.84 -14.71 15.66
CA GLY A 203 17.90 -13.72 15.90
C GLY A 203 17.46 -12.29 16.27
N GLU A 204 17.87 -11.84 17.44
CA GLU A 204 17.70 -10.48 17.98
C GLU A 204 19.04 -9.98 18.59
N VAL A 205 19.32 -8.69 18.77
CA VAL A 205 18.51 -7.46 18.58
C VAL A 205 19.24 -6.52 17.58
N ASP A 206 18.75 -5.29 17.43
CA ASP A 206 19.44 -4.06 16.99
C ASP A 206 20.01 -3.94 15.57
N SER A 207 19.36 -3.05 14.79
CA SER A 207 19.65 -2.71 13.38
C SER A 207 19.44 -3.92 12.46
N PRO A 208 18.91 -3.77 11.23
CA PRO A 208 18.39 -4.91 10.49
C PRO A 208 19.51 -5.88 10.06
N ASN A 209 19.76 -6.86 10.91
CA ASN A 209 20.59 -8.03 10.63
C ASN A 209 19.92 -8.88 9.53
N GLU A 210 20.67 -9.82 8.96
CA GLU A 210 20.23 -10.60 7.80
C GLU A 210 18.90 -11.35 8.09
N GLU A 211 18.73 -11.86 9.31
CA GLU A 211 17.52 -12.54 9.80
C GLU A 211 16.33 -11.59 9.95
N SER A 212 16.52 -10.39 10.51
CA SER A 212 15.48 -9.36 10.62
C SER A 212 15.01 -8.89 9.25
N ILE A 213 15.93 -8.78 8.28
CA ILE A 213 15.58 -8.45 6.89
C ILE A 213 14.73 -9.56 6.28
N LYS A 214 15.17 -10.82 6.38
CA LYS A 214 14.43 -12.00 5.92
C LYS A 214 13.05 -12.05 6.58
N SER A 215 12.97 -11.99 7.90
CA SER A 215 11.72 -12.06 8.68
C SER A 215 10.69 -11.02 8.23
N ILE A 216 11.07 -9.75 8.08
CA ILE A 216 10.14 -8.70 7.63
C ILE A 216 9.70 -8.93 6.17
N ILE A 217 10.57 -9.43 5.29
CA ILE A 217 10.22 -9.79 3.90
C ILE A 217 9.29 -11.01 3.86
N HIS A 218 9.57 -12.06 4.62
CA HIS A 218 8.75 -13.27 4.68
C HIS A 218 7.36 -12.98 5.26
N CYS A 219 7.30 -12.27 6.38
CA CYS A 219 6.06 -11.96 7.08
C CYS A 219 5.17 -10.96 6.30
N ASN A 220 5.73 -9.94 5.64
CA ASN A 220 4.92 -8.95 4.91
C ASN A 220 4.71 -9.27 3.43
N ILE A 221 5.74 -9.74 2.71
CA ILE A 221 5.69 -10.00 1.27
C ILE A 221 5.31 -11.45 1.01
N LEU A 222 6.15 -12.40 1.43
CA LEU A 222 6.03 -13.79 0.96
C LEU A 222 4.72 -14.42 1.44
N SER A 223 4.32 -14.22 2.69
CA SER A 223 3.04 -14.68 3.24
C SER A 223 1.84 -14.26 2.36
N THR A 224 1.76 -12.98 1.99
CA THR A 224 0.70 -12.41 1.15
C THR A 224 0.70 -13.04 -0.24
N LEU A 225 1.87 -13.21 -0.85
CA LEU A 225 2.02 -13.81 -2.19
C LEU A 225 1.63 -15.30 -2.17
N ILE A 226 2.09 -16.07 -1.19
CA ILE A 226 1.72 -17.49 -1.02
C ILE A 226 0.21 -17.62 -0.81
N MET A 227 -0.36 -16.87 0.13
CA MET A 227 -1.79 -16.95 0.41
C MET A 227 -2.61 -16.57 -0.82
N THR A 228 -2.21 -15.54 -1.55
CA THR A 228 -2.84 -15.17 -2.84
C THR A 228 -2.78 -16.32 -3.84
N ASN A 229 -1.60 -16.94 -4.03
CA ASN A 229 -1.40 -18.07 -4.94
C ASN A 229 -2.25 -19.30 -4.57
N ILE A 230 -2.47 -19.54 -3.28
CA ILE A 230 -3.32 -20.64 -2.79
C ILE A 230 -4.82 -20.35 -2.99
N ILE A 231 -5.28 -19.13 -2.69
CA ILE A 231 -6.72 -18.82 -2.67
C ILE A 231 -7.27 -18.38 -4.04
N LEU A 232 -6.48 -17.67 -4.86
CA LEU A 232 -6.96 -17.09 -6.11
C LEU A 232 -7.49 -18.15 -7.10
N PRO A 233 -6.80 -19.29 -7.36
CA PRO A 233 -7.35 -20.35 -8.20
C PRO A 233 -8.69 -20.90 -7.68
N LYS A 234 -8.84 -21.01 -6.35
CA LYS A 234 -10.09 -21.47 -5.72
C LYS A 234 -11.22 -20.42 -5.78
N MET A 235 -10.90 -19.11 -5.76
CA MET A 235 -11.88 -18.04 -5.96
C MET A 235 -12.40 -17.96 -7.40
N LEU A 236 -11.54 -18.29 -8.38
CA LEU A 236 -11.86 -18.29 -9.80
C LEU A 236 -12.85 -19.40 -10.20
N THR A 237 -12.88 -20.52 -9.48
CA THR A 237 -13.80 -21.65 -9.74
C THR A 237 -15.16 -21.55 -9.03
N GLN A 238 -15.30 -20.65 -8.05
CA GLN A 238 -16.56 -20.44 -7.34
C GLN A 238 -17.66 -19.89 -8.27
N LYS A 239 -18.93 -20.23 -8.01
CA LYS A 239 -20.09 -19.68 -8.75
C LYS A 239 -20.53 -18.29 -8.27
N GLY A 240 -20.30 -17.96 -7.01
CA GLY A 240 -20.77 -16.72 -6.37
C GLY A 240 -20.18 -15.44 -6.99
N PRO A 241 -20.94 -14.33 -7.07
CA PRO A 241 -20.44 -13.06 -7.60
C PRO A 241 -19.44 -12.40 -6.65
N ASN A 242 -18.55 -11.56 -7.19
CA ASN A 242 -17.68 -10.67 -6.41
C ASN A 242 -16.80 -11.32 -5.30
N PRO A 243 -16.16 -12.50 -5.50
CA PRO A 243 -15.12 -12.93 -4.58
C PRO A 243 -13.99 -11.90 -4.57
N GLY A 244 -13.23 -11.79 -3.49
CA GLY A 244 -12.17 -10.80 -3.43
C GLY A 244 -11.09 -11.05 -2.39
N ILE A 245 -9.96 -10.38 -2.61
CA ILE A 245 -8.76 -10.40 -1.78
C ILE A 245 -8.53 -8.97 -1.29
N ILE A 246 -8.45 -8.79 0.03
CA ILE A 246 -8.16 -7.50 0.67
C ILE A 246 -6.74 -7.55 1.23
N ASN A 247 -5.80 -6.92 0.54
CA ASN A 247 -4.41 -6.84 0.97
C ASN A 247 -4.16 -5.59 1.83
N ILE A 248 -3.55 -5.78 3.01
CA ILE A 248 -3.25 -4.69 3.95
C ILE A 248 -1.87 -4.09 3.65
N GLY A 249 -1.88 -3.00 2.89
CA GLY A 249 -0.75 -2.11 2.65
C GLY A 249 -0.46 -1.20 3.85
N SER A 250 -0.03 0.03 3.57
CA SER A 250 0.16 1.11 4.53
C SER A 250 0.25 2.43 3.78
N TYR A 251 -0.16 3.54 4.38
CA TYR A 251 0.13 4.87 3.85
C TYR A 251 1.65 5.11 3.71
N SER A 252 2.47 4.50 4.58
CA SER A 252 3.94 4.54 4.47
C SER A 252 4.47 3.80 3.24
N GLY A 253 3.69 2.92 2.60
CA GLY A 253 4.04 2.30 1.32
C GLY A 253 3.75 3.20 0.10
N LEU A 254 3.10 4.35 0.30
CA LEU A 254 2.77 5.32 -0.75
C LEU A 254 3.66 6.58 -0.72
N LYS A 255 4.44 6.79 0.34
CA LYS A 255 5.21 8.01 0.63
C LYS A 255 6.54 7.66 1.29
N VAL A 256 7.52 8.57 1.26
CA VAL A 256 8.81 8.35 1.94
C VAL A 256 8.63 8.48 3.45
N TYR A 257 8.80 7.38 4.19
CA TYR A 257 8.66 7.35 5.65
C TYR A 257 10.00 7.02 6.34
N PRO A 258 10.74 8.04 6.85
CA PRO A 258 12.01 7.83 7.55
C PRO A 258 11.89 6.87 8.74
N HIS A 259 12.99 6.17 9.06
CA HIS A 259 13.10 5.20 10.16
C HIS A 259 12.22 3.93 10.06
N ALA A 260 11.31 3.85 9.08
CA ALA A 260 10.52 2.66 8.77
C ALA A 260 10.82 2.11 7.36
N THR A 261 12.07 2.24 6.89
CA THR A 261 12.47 1.98 5.50
C THR A 261 12.06 0.61 5.00
N LEU A 262 12.52 -0.48 5.64
CA LEU A 262 12.23 -1.84 5.19
C LEU A 262 10.73 -2.16 5.25
N TYR A 263 10.07 -1.84 6.36
CA TYR A 263 8.61 -1.99 6.49
C TYR A 263 7.87 -1.28 5.35
N SER A 264 8.20 -0.02 5.09
CA SER A 264 7.57 0.80 4.05
C SER A 264 7.83 0.24 2.65
N SER A 265 9.04 -0.26 2.37
CA SER A 265 9.35 -0.98 1.13
C SER A 265 8.52 -2.26 0.98
N THR A 266 8.34 -3.06 2.04
CA THR A 266 7.48 -4.25 1.96
C THR A 266 6.01 -3.90 1.71
N LYS A 267 5.50 -2.81 2.32
CA LYS A 267 4.13 -2.34 2.06
C LYS A 267 3.97 -1.73 0.66
N ALA A 268 4.99 -1.06 0.13
CA ALA A 268 5.03 -0.61 -1.27
C ALA A 268 5.00 -1.81 -2.24
N SER A 269 5.73 -2.90 -1.93
CA SER A 269 5.69 -4.15 -2.69
C SER A 269 4.28 -4.75 -2.73
N ILE A 270 3.59 -4.87 -1.59
CA ILE A 270 2.21 -5.37 -1.53
C ILE A 270 1.22 -4.47 -2.30
N ILE A 271 1.38 -3.15 -2.23
CA ILE A 271 0.58 -2.21 -3.01
C ILE A 271 0.79 -2.44 -4.51
N GLN A 272 2.04 -2.53 -4.97
CA GLN A 272 2.32 -2.71 -6.39
C GLN A 272 1.91 -4.10 -6.90
N PHE A 273 2.16 -5.16 -6.13
CA PHE A 273 1.67 -6.52 -6.40
C PHE A 273 0.15 -6.53 -6.61
N SER A 274 -0.60 -5.91 -5.68
CA SER A 274 -2.06 -5.86 -5.74
C SER A 274 -2.59 -5.02 -6.92
N ARG A 275 -1.84 -3.99 -7.36
CA ARG A 275 -2.17 -3.22 -8.57
C ARG A 275 -1.96 -4.04 -9.84
N CYS A 276 -0.84 -4.75 -9.96
CA CYS A 276 -0.57 -5.63 -11.10
C CYS A 276 -1.64 -6.74 -11.18
N LEU A 277 -1.89 -7.43 -10.06
CA LEU A 277 -2.88 -8.50 -9.96
C LEU A 277 -4.31 -8.01 -10.27
N ALA A 278 -4.67 -6.79 -9.86
CA ALA A 278 -5.97 -6.19 -10.19
C ALA A 278 -6.13 -5.81 -11.68
N ALA A 279 -5.02 -5.64 -12.41
CA ALA A 279 -5.01 -5.30 -13.83
C ALA A 279 -4.99 -6.54 -14.74
N GLU A 280 -4.74 -7.73 -14.19
CA GLU A 280 -4.80 -9.00 -14.92
C GLU A 280 -6.24 -9.35 -15.31
N LYS A 281 -6.43 -9.90 -16.52
CA LYS A 281 -7.74 -10.32 -17.02
C LYS A 281 -8.03 -11.76 -16.62
N TYR A 282 -8.89 -11.93 -15.63
CA TYR A 282 -9.41 -13.24 -15.25
C TYR A 282 -10.77 -13.55 -15.89
N LYS A 283 -11.08 -14.84 -16.10
CA LYS A 283 -12.39 -15.31 -16.62
C LYS A 283 -13.57 -14.93 -15.71
N LYS A 284 -13.30 -14.71 -14.42
CA LYS A 284 -14.26 -14.30 -13.40
C LYS A 284 -13.77 -13.00 -12.78
N ASN A 285 -14.67 -12.05 -12.55
CA ASN A 285 -14.34 -10.78 -11.90
C ASN A 285 -14.07 -11.00 -10.40
N VAL A 286 -12.78 -11.01 -10.02
CA VAL A 286 -12.32 -11.09 -8.63
C VAL A 286 -11.90 -9.67 -8.18
N ILE A 287 -12.43 -9.22 -7.05
CA ILE A 287 -12.10 -7.92 -6.48
C ILE A 287 -10.75 -8.00 -5.76
N ILE A 288 -9.70 -7.49 -6.38
CA ILE A 288 -8.41 -7.30 -5.73
C ILE A 288 -8.35 -5.86 -5.18
N GLN A 289 -8.35 -5.73 -3.85
CA GLN A 289 -8.39 -4.43 -3.17
C GLN A 289 -7.20 -4.26 -2.23
N THR A 290 -6.63 -3.06 -2.18
CA THR A 290 -5.58 -2.70 -1.22
C THR A 290 -6.06 -1.65 -0.23
N ILE A 291 -5.92 -1.93 1.07
CA ILE A 291 -6.19 -0.97 2.13
C ILE A 291 -4.85 -0.42 2.64
N CYS A 292 -4.68 0.90 2.58
CA CYS A 292 -3.46 1.61 2.96
C CYS A 292 -3.70 2.48 4.22
N PRO A 293 -3.83 1.89 5.42
CA PRO A 293 -4.16 2.63 6.63
C PRO A 293 -3.07 3.64 7.03
N LEU A 294 -3.48 4.67 7.77
CA LEU A 294 -2.60 5.41 8.66
C LEU A 294 -2.66 4.76 10.06
N CYS A 295 -2.19 5.43 11.12
CA CYS A 295 -2.18 4.87 12.48
C CYS A 295 -3.60 4.43 12.94
N VAL A 296 -3.72 3.17 13.35
CA VAL A 296 -4.88 2.56 14.02
C VAL A 296 -4.41 2.07 15.39
N SER A 297 -5.21 2.25 16.44
CA SER A 297 -4.86 1.77 17.78
C SER A 297 -4.93 0.24 17.85
N THR A 298 -3.75 -0.39 17.93
CA THR A 298 -3.53 -1.85 18.02
C THR A 298 -2.28 -2.17 18.85
N ASN A 299 -2.09 -3.44 19.23
CA ASN A 299 -0.89 -3.93 19.92
C ASN A 299 0.40 -3.59 19.16
N MET A 300 0.43 -3.75 17.83
CA MET A 300 1.57 -3.38 16.96
C MET A 300 1.96 -1.88 17.07
N THR A 301 1.03 -1.03 17.49
CA THR A 301 1.28 0.41 17.69
C THR A 301 1.50 0.79 19.16
N ASN A 302 1.71 -0.19 20.04
CA ASN A 302 1.75 -0.02 21.49
C ASN A 302 0.48 0.68 22.02
N LEU A 303 -0.69 0.30 21.50
CA LEU A 303 -2.02 0.80 21.89
C LEU A 303 -2.10 2.33 21.93
N MET A 304 -1.63 3.01 20.87
CA MET A 304 -1.69 4.48 20.76
C MET A 304 -3.08 5.01 21.16
N LYS A 305 -3.10 6.00 22.06
CA LYS A 305 -4.34 6.67 22.49
C LYS A 305 -5.17 7.07 21.27
N THR A 306 -6.44 6.69 21.29
CA THR A 306 -7.39 7.03 20.22
C THR A 306 -7.57 8.55 20.13
N THR A 307 -7.71 9.05 18.90
CA THR A 307 -7.91 10.47 18.61
C THR A 307 -8.86 10.62 17.43
N TYR A 308 -9.20 11.85 17.05
CA TYR A 308 -9.98 12.10 15.84
C TYR A 308 -9.41 11.33 14.62
N PHE A 309 -8.09 11.29 14.46
CA PHE A 309 -7.41 10.63 13.33
C PHE A 309 -6.87 9.22 13.60
N ILE A 310 -7.04 8.68 14.81
CA ILE A 310 -6.54 7.35 15.21
C ILE A 310 -7.73 6.54 15.74
N PRO A 311 -8.40 5.74 14.89
CA PRO A 311 -9.51 4.88 15.30
C PRO A 311 -9.01 3.64 16.06
N THR A 312 -9.91 2.96 16.77
CA THR A 312 -9.71 1.57 17.20
C THR A 312 -9.73 0.62 16.01
N ALA A 313 -9.17 -0.58 16.16
CA ALA A 313 -9.24 -1.62 15.14
C ALA A 313 -10.68 -1.91 14.67
N LYS A 314 -11.65 -2.01 15.59
CA LYS A 314 -13.06 -2.31 15.28
C LYS A 314 -13.73 -1.22 14.42
N VAL A 315 -13.53 0.05 14.78
CA VAL A 315 -14.03 1.20 14.00
C VAL A 315 -13.36 1.25 12.61
N PHE A 316 -12.07 0.94 12.55
CA PHE A 316 -11.32 0.90 11.30
C PHE A 316 -11.79 -0.22 10.38
N ALA A 317 -11.83 -1.46 10.85
CA ALA A 317 -12.21 -2.64 10.06
C ALA A 317 -13.63 -2.50 9.49
N LYS A 318 -14.60 -2.03 10.30
CA LYS A 318 -15.96 -1.73 9.82
C LYS A 318 -15.95 -0.76 8.64
N SER A 319 -15.31 0.40 8.81
CA SER A 319 -15.23 1.43 7.76
C SER A 319 -14.52 0.93 6.51
N ALA A 320 -13.46 0.13 6.68
CA ALA A 320 -12.67 -0.39 5.56
C ALA A 320 -13.43 -1.50 4.81
N LEU A 321 -14.19 -2.34 5.51
CA LEU A 321 -15.06 -3.35 4.91
C LEU A 321 -16.27 -2.72 4.20
N ASP A 322 -16.82 -1.61 4.71
CA ASP A 322 -17.85 -0.84 3.98
C ASP A 322 -17.36 -0.35 2.61
N MET A 323 -16.05 -0.18 2.43
CA MET A 323 -15.43 0.21 1.16
C MET A 323 -15.09 -0.97 0.24
N PHE A 324 -15.50 -2.21 0.57
CA PHE A 324 -15.24 -3.38 -0.25
C PHE A 324 -15.84 -3.25 -1.66
N GLY A 325 -14.98 -3.34 -2.69
CA GLY A 325 -15.38 -3.15 -4.09
C GLY A 325 -15.63 -1.70 -4.54
N VAL A 326 -15.45 -0.70 -3.66
CA VAL A 326 -15.71 0.72 -3.98
C VAL A 326 -14.49 1.39 -4.64
N GLU A 327 -13.28 1.07 -4.18
CA GLU A 327 -12.00 1.55 -4.73
C GLU A 327 -10.98 0.43 -4.75
N GLN A 328 -10.20 0.30 -5.83
CA GLN A 328 -9.11 -0.68 -5.92
C GLN A 328 -7.99 -0.41 -4.89
N GLN A 329 -7.77 0.86 -4.52
CA GLN A 329 -6.86 1.27 -3.45
C GLN A 329 -7.48 2.40 -2.61
N THR A 330 -7.50 2.26 -1.27
CA THR A 330 -8.08 3.26 -0.36
C THR A 330 -7.41 3.21 1.01
N THR A 331 -7.49 4.26 1.84
CA THR A 331 -7.05 4.14 3.26
C THR A 331 -8.02 3.33 4.12
N GLY A 332 -9.25 3.11 3.63
CA GLY A 332 -10.32 2.40 4.35
C GLY A 332 -11.11 3.26 5.34
N TYR A 333 -10.63 4.46 5.70
CA TYR A 333 -11.26 5.30 6.71
C TYR A 333 -11.29 6.77 6.30
N PHE A 334 -12.46 7.41 6.34
CA PHE A 334 -12.67 8.79 5.87
C PHE A 334 -11.65 9.78 6.45
N ARG A 335 -11.37 9.69 7.76
CA ARG A 335 -10.42 10.60 8.43
C ARG A 335 -8.96 10.27 8.12
N HIS A 336 -8.65 9.03 7.70
CA HIS A 336 -7.35 8.67 7.15
C HIS A 336 -7.15 9.28 5.77
N ASP A 337 -8.15 9.21 4.87
CA ASP A 337 -8.11 9.89 3.57
C ASP A 337 -7.95 11.42 3.72
N LEU A 338 -8.70 12.06 4.63
CA LEU A 338 -8.55 13.50 4.93
C LEU A 338 -7.14 13.83 5.44
N LYS A 339 -6.56 12.99 6.30
CA LYS A 339 -5.21 13.20 6.85
C LYS A 339 -4.11 12.93 5.82
N ALA A 340 -4.29 11.93 4.95
CA ALA A 340 -3.43 11.67 3.81
C ALA A 340 -3.41 12.88 2.87
N TYR A 341 -4.60 13.42 2.55
CA TYR A 341 -4.74 14.63 1.75
C TYR A 341 -3.99 15.82 2.36
N LEU A 342 -4.15 16.08 3.66
CA LEU A 342 -3.40 17.14 4.36
C LEU A 342 -1.87 16.94 4.32
N TYR A 343 -1.38 15.70 4.38
CA TYR A 343 0.05 15.40 4.20
C TYR A 343 0.55 15.59 2.77
N ASP A 344 -0.34 15.43 1.78
CA ASP A 344 -0.04 15.55 0.35
C ASP A 344 -0.08 17.00 -0.17
N LEU A 345 -0.66 17.93 0.60
CA LEU A 345 -0.51 19.37 0.37
C LEU A 345 0.88 19.90 0.75
N LEU A 346 1.62 19.18 1.60
CA LEU A 346 2.94 19.60 2.05
C LEU A 346 4.01 19.19 1.04
N PRO A 347 4.91 20.12 0.61
CA PRO A 347 6.08 19.78 -0.17
C PRO A 347 6.87 18.61 0.45
N THR A 348 7.31 17.67 -0.39
CA THR A 348 7.95 16.41 0.01
C THR A 348 9.10 16.59 1.02
N ILE A 349 9.85 17.69 0.94
CA ILE A 349 10.94 18.03 1.86
C ILE A 349 10.40 18.29 3.28
N ILE A 350 9.36 19.12 3.40
CA ILE A 350 8.71 19.47 4.67
C ILE A 350 8.03 18.22 5.25
N SER A 351 7.31 17.47 4.43
CA SER A 351 6.63 16.23 4.83
C SER A 351 7.62 15.18 5.38
N LYS A 352 8.77 14.98 4.71
CA LYS A 352 9.88 14.14 5.19
C LYS A 352 10.43 14.62 6.54
N GLN A 353 10.67 15.92 6.70
CA GLN A 353 11.23 16.47 7.94
C GLN A 353 10.26 16.31 9.13
N LEU A 354 8.97 16.58 8.94
CA LEU A 354 7.94 16.36 9.95
C LEU A 354 7.82 14.88 10.35
N MET A 355 7.87 13.96 9.37
CA MET A 355 7.87 12.52 9.66
C MET A 355 9.14 12.09 10.41
N LYS A 356 10.32 12.64 10.08
CA LYS A 356 11.58 12.39 10.78
C LYS A 356 11.52 12.85 12.24
N LEU A 357 11.05 14.08 12.49
CA LEU A 357 10.86 14.62 13.84
C LEU A 357 9.89 13.76 14.67
N LYS A 358 8.76 13.35 14.08
CA LYS A 358 7.80 12.46 14.75
C LYS A 358 8.40 11.09 15.07
N ALA A 359 9.11 10.49 14.12
CA ALA A 359 9.75 9.18 14.32
C ALA A 359 10.81 9.23 15.43
N ASN A 360 11.63 10.29 15.48
CA ASN A 360 12.58 10.52 16.56
C ASN A 360 11.87 10.70 17.91
N SER A 361 10.79 11.49 17.97
CA SER A 361 10.00 11.65 19.21
C SER A 361 9.36 10.36 19.71
N GLN A 362 9.04 9.41 18.81
CA GLN A 362 8.55 8.09 19.20
C GLN A 362 9.68 7.16 19.65
N ARG A 363 10.84 7.21 18.99
CA ARG A 363 12.04 6.45 19.41
C ARG A 363 12.59 6.89 20.77
N ASN A 364 12.54 8.18 21.09
CA ASN A 364 13.01 8.71 22.38
C ASN A 364 12.01 8.49 23.55
N LYS A 365 10.93 7.73 23.32
CA LYS A 365 9.90 7.39 24.32
C LYS A 365 9.71 5.87 24.50
N ALA A 366 10.44 5.08 23.71
CA ALA A 366 10.55 3.63 23.82
C ALA A 366 11.94 3.32 24.39
#